data_AF-A0A1I4M8F3-F1
#
_entry.id   AF-A0A1I4M8F3-F1
#
_cell.length_a   1.000
_cell.length_b   1.000
_cell.length_c   1.000
_cell.angle_alpha   90.00
_cell.angle_beta   90.00
_cell.angle_gamma   90.00
#
_symmetry.space_group_name_H-M   'P 1'
#
loop_
_entity.id
_entity.type
_entity.pdbx_description
1 polymer ?
#
loop_
_entity_poly.entity_id
_entity_poly.type
_entity_poly.pdbx_seq_one_letter_code
_entity_poly.pdbx_strand_id
1 'polypeptide(L)'
;MEMKTVFELFKELDVNSFFIVLFMLIAMICPGILIIYLYNNQLFITLNIIKLILLSISISSPVFLFNFIINYFIAHRLLNKLSFVDVRVEWQNGGQEFMSELSEASIGGSIRNSFFSLYGGILISYIFDLSTFDLIYSIIVLEIFAIIFTYIIEKNTANDLEEHNKNNSSV
;
A
#
# COMPACT_ATOMS: atom_id res chain seq x y z
N MET A 1 11.67 -24.41 20.24
CA MET A 1 11.26 -25.27 19.12
C MET A 1 10.52 -24.46 18.04
N GLU A 2 10.76 -23.15 17.89
CA GLU A 2 9.96 -22.27 17.01
C GLU A 2 10.78 -21.62 15.88
N MET A 3 12.11 -21.48 16.04
CA MET A 3 12.94 -20.81 15.04
C MET A 3 13.14 -21.64 13.76
N LYS A 4 13.05 -22.98 13.84
CA LYS A 4 13.11 -23.86 12.67
C LYS A 4 11.89 -23.68 11.75
N THR A 5 10.72 -23.44 12.33
CA THR A 5 9.46 -23.28 11.59
C THR A 5 9.43 -21.99 10.78
N VAL A 6 9.98 -20.90 11.33
CA VAL A 6 10.09 -19.62 10.60
C VAL A 6 11.05 -19.75 9.42
N PHE A 7 12.18 -20.43 9.60
CA PHE A 7 13.15 -20.62 8.53
C PHE A 7 12.63 -21.55 7.41
N GLU A 8 11.77 -22.51 7.76
CA GLU A 8 11.06 -23.36 6.79
C GLU A 8 10.01 -22.56 6.01
N LEU A 9 9.24 -21.67 6.67
CA LEU A 9 8.34 -20.72 6.02
C LEU A 9 9.07 -19.81 5.01
N PHE A 10 10.27 -19.33 5.34
CA PHE A 10 11.09 -18.54 4.41
C PHE A 10 11.63 -19.34 3.22
N LYS A 11 11.79 -20.66 3.36
CA LYS A 11 12.21 -21.53 2.25
C LYS A 11 11.09 -21.86 1.28
N GLU A 12 9.84 -21.82 1.75
CA GLU A 12 8.65 -22.09 0.94
C GLU A 12 8.11 -20.83 0.25
N LEU A 13 8.61 -19.65 0.60
CA LEU A 13 8.26 -18.41 -0.07
C LEU A 13 8.80 -18.40 -1.50
N ASP A 14 7.90 -18.18 -2.46
CA ASP A 14 8.29 -17.91 -3.83
C ASP A 14 9.09 -16.58 -3.91
N VAL A 15 9.82 -16.41 -5.01
CA VAL A 15 10.70 -15.25 -5.18
C VAL A 15 9.90 -13.93 -5.11
N ASN A 16 8.69 -13.89 -5.66
CA ASN A 16 7.86 -12.70 -5.66
C ASN A 16 7.41 -12.33 -4.24
N SER A 17 6.93 -13.30 -3.48
CA SER A 17 6.50 -13.10 -2.09
C SER A 17 7.66 -12.67 -1.19
N PHE A 18 8.86 -13.21 -1.41
CA PHE A 18 10.05 -12.74 -0.71
C PHE A 18 10.33 -11.25 -0.99
N PHE A 19 10.26 -10.82 -2.24
CA PHE A 19 10.45 -9.41 -2.60
C PHE A 19 9.33 -8.52 -2.03
N ILE A 20 8.08 -8.98 -2.00
CA ILE A 20 6.96 -8.24 -1.40
C ILE A 20 7.22 -8.00 0.10
N VAL A 21 7.61 -9.04 0.84
CA VAL A 21 7.92 -8.92 2.28
C VAL A 21 9.10 -7.98 2.50
N LEU A 22 10.17 -8.11 1.70
CA LEU A 22 11.32 -7.22 1.78
C LEU A 22 10.93 -5.76 1.52
N PHE A 23 10.08 -5.52 0.51
CA PHE A 23 9.61 -4.19 0.17
C PHE A 23 8.73 -3.59 1.29
N MET A 24 7.87 -4.40 1.92
CA MET A 24 7.11 -3.97 3.09
C MET A 24 8.02 -3.58 4.26
N LEU A 25 9.07 -4.37 4.54
CA LEU A 25 10.02 -4.04 5.60
C LEU A 25 10.75 -2.72 5.33
N ILE A 26 11.22 -2.52 4.10
CA ILE A 26 11.86 -1.26 3.68
C ILE A 26 10.87 -0.09 3.79
N ALA A 27 9.62 -0.30 3.36
CA ALA A 27 8.55 0.69 3.43
C ALA A 27 8.19 1.11 4.86
N MET A 28 8.46 0.28 5.86
CA MET A 28 8.27 0.65 7.27
C MET A 28 9.57 1.20 7.89
N ILE A 29 10.71 0.52 7.73
CA ILE A 29 11.93 0.86 8.45
C ILE A 29 12.51 2.20 7.97
N CYS A 30 12.73 2.34 6.66
CA CYS A 30 13.41 3.50 6.11
C CYS A 30 12.72 4.84 6.39
N PRO A 31 11.39 5.00 6.22
CA PRO A 31 10.76 6.28 6.54
C PRO A 31 10.75 6.57 8.04
N GLY A 32 10.63 5.56 8.90
CA GLY A 32 10.77 5.75 10.35
C GLY A 32 12.15 6.28 10.73
N ILE A 33 13.21 5.74 10.12
CA ILE A 33 14.59 6.24 10.28
C ILE A 33 14.69 7.69 9.81
N LEU A 34 14.10 8.02 8.65
CA LEU A 34 14.11 9.38 8.11
C LEU A 34 13.42 10.38 9.05
N ILE A 35 12.26 10.01 9.60
CA ILE A 35 11.53 10.84 10.57
C ILE A 35 12.38 11.08 11.82
N ILE A 36 12.99 10.04 12.38
CA ILE A 36 13.86 10.19 13.56
C ILE A 36 15.05 11.10 13.23
N TYR A 37 15.68 10.92 12.08
CA TYR A 37 16.81 11.75 11.64
C TYR A 37 16.44 13.23 11.50
N LEU A 38 15.29 13.52 10.88
CA LEU A 38 14.82 14.89 10.63
C LEU A 38 14.38 15.60 11.91
N TYR A 39 13.65 14.91 12.79
CA TYR A 39 12.98 15.56 13.93
C TYR A 39 13.68 15.35 15.27
N ASN A 40 14.52 14.32 15.39
CA ASN A 40 15.22 14.01 16.63
C ASN A 40 16.60 13.39 16.35
N ASN A 41 17.46 14.18 15.73
CA ASN A 41 18.80 13.77 15.32
C ASN A 41 19.65 13.22 16.50
N GLN A 42 19.50 13.79 17.69
CA GLN A 42 20.20 13.31 18.89
C GLN A 42 19.79 11.87 19.25
N LEU A 43 18.52 11.53 19.08
CA LEU A 43 18.02 10.18 19.30
C LEU A 43 18.51 9.21 18.21
N PHE A 44 18.63 9.66 16.96
CA PHE A 44 19.21 8.88 15.86
C PHE A 44 20.67 8.47 16.15
N ILE A 45 21.50 9.39 16.65
CA ILE A 45 22.93 9.14 16.91
C ILE A 45 23.15 8.27 18.16
N THR A 46 22.27 8.39 19.17
CA THR A 46 22.46 7.74 20.47
C THR A 46 21.88 6.32 20.55
N LEU A 47 20.89 6.00 19.71
CA LEU A 47 20.29 4.66 19.69
C LEU A 47 21.19 3.64 19.03
N ASN A 48 21.21 2.42 19.58
CA ASN A 48 21.79 1.29 18.89
C ASN A 48 20.89 0.86 17.71
N ILE A 49 21.47 0.12 16.75
CA ILE A 49 20.78 -0.18 15.49
C ILE A 49 19.48 -0.97 15.68
N ILE A 50 19.43 -1.89 16.64
CA ILE A 50 18.25 -2.72 16.92
C ILE A 50 17.11 -1.85 17.48
N LYS A 51 17.39 -0.98 18.46
CA LYS A 51 16.39 -0.06 19.01
C LYS A 51 15.92 0.94 17.96
N LEU A 52 16.83 1.41 17.10
CA LEU A 52 16.51 2.30 16.00
C LEU A 52 15.54 1.65 15.01
N ILE A 53 15.78 0.39 14.61
CA ILE A 53 14.88 -0.36 13.73
C ILE A 53 13.50 -0.54 14.38
N LEU A 54 13.45 -0.99 15.63
CA LEU A 54 12.19 -1.18 16.35
C LEU A 54 11.39 0.11 16.46
N LEU A 55 12.05 1.21 16.86
CA LEU A 55 11.40 2.51 16.97
C LEU A 55 10.93 3.02 15.61
N SER A 56 11.72 2.83 14.55
CA SER A 56 11.35 3.22 13.19
C SER A 56 10.07 2.52 12.74
N ILE A 57 9.98 1.20 12.97
CA ILE A 57 8.77 0.42 12.70
C ILE A 57 7.60 0.96 13.54
N SER A 58 7.79 1.23 14.83
CA SER A 58 6.72 1.77 15.69
C SER A 58 6.18 3.13 15.22
N ILE A 59 7.03 3.99 14.67
CA ILE A 59 6.63 5.31 14.16
C ILE A 59 5.89 5.19 12.82
N SER A 60 6.42 4.40 11.89
CA SER A 60 5.90 4.35 10.51
C SER A 60 4.76 3.35 10.33
N SER A 61 4.75 2.24 11.07
CA SER A 61 3.78 1.15 10.87
C SER A 61 2.33 1.55 11.08
N PRO A 62 1.93 2.41 12.05
CA PRO A 62 0.52 2.78 12.18
C PRO A 62 0.01 3.50 10.93
N VAL A 63 0.81 4.43 10.41
CA VAL A 63 0.49 5.20 9.20
C VAL A 63 0.48 4.27 7.98
N PHE A 64 1.54 3.48 7.80
CA PHE A 64 1.65 2.55 6.68
C PHE A 64 0.50 1.53 6.65
N LEU A 65 0.20 0.90 7.79
CA LEU A 65 -0.83 -0.13 7.88
C LEU A 65 -2.22 0.44 7.67
N PHE A 66 -2.51 1.61 8.25
CA PHE A 66 -3.78 2.29 8.04
C PHE A 66 -4.01 2.57 6.55
N ASN A 67 -3.01 3.14 5.89
CA ASN A 67 -3.06 3.43 4.45
C ASN A 67 -3.16 2.16 3.62
N PHE A 68 -2.40 1.12 3.99
CA PHE A 68 -2.41 -0.15 3.28
C PHE A 68 -3.79 -0.79 3.33
N ILE A 69 -4.41 -0.83 4.51
CA ILE A 69 -5.74 -1.41 4.70
C ILE A 69 -6.79 -0.66 3.89
N ILE A 70 -6.79 0.68 3.94
CA ILE A 70 -7.76 1.49 3.20
C ILE A 70 -7.60 1.28 1.69
N ASN A 71 -6.38 1.42 1.17
CA ASN A 71 -6.12 1.24 -0.25
C ASN A 71 -6.43 -0.19 -0.70
N TYR A 72 -6.13 -1.20 0.12
CA TYR A 72 -6.44 -2.59 -0.17
C TYR A 72 -7.93 -2.84 -0.28
N PHE A 73 -8.74 -2.33 0.66
CA PHE A 73 -10.19 -2.48 0.58
C PHE A 73 -10.78 -1.77 -0.64
N ILE A 74 -10.30 -0.58 -0.98
CA ILE A 74 -10.76 0.16 -2.15
C ILE A 74 -10.36 -0.56 -3.44
N ALA A 75 -9.09 -0.94 -3.58
CA ALA A 75 -8.58 -1.66 -4.75
C ALA A 75 -9.31 -2.99 -4.92
N HIS A 76 -9.49 -3.76 -3.84
CA HIS A 76 -10.22 -5.03 -3.89
C HIS A 76 -11.69 -4.83 -4.33
N ARG A 77 -12.37 -3.77 -3.83
CA ARG A 77 -13.75 -3.45 -4.24
C ARG A 77 -13.83 -3.04 -5.71
N LEU A 78 -12.90 -2.20 -6.17
CA LEU A 78 -12.79 -1.75 -7.56
C LEU A 78 -12.58 -2.93 -8.51
N LEU A 79 -11.62 -3.77 -8.18
CA LEU A 79 -11.28 -4.96 -8.94
C LEU A 79 -12.45 -5.95 -8.98
N ASN A 80 -13.15 -6.17 -7.85
CA ASN A 80 -14.36 -6.99 -7.85
C ASN A 80 -15.49 -6.43 -8.73
N LYS A 81 -15.57 -5.11 -8.93
CA LYS A 81 -16.56 -4.52 -9.85
C LYS A 81 -16.15 -4.68 -11.32
N LEU A 82 -14.88 -4.44 -11.63
CA LEU A 82 -14.31 -4.66 -12.97
C LEU A 82 -14.42 -6.12 -13.39
N SER A 83 -14.18 -7.02 -12.45
CA SER A 83 -14.21 -8.45 -12.67
C SER A 83 -15.62 -8.95 -13.04
N PHE A 84 -16.73 -8.30 -12.67
CA PHE A 84 -18.07 -8.75 -13.10
C PHE A 84 -18.31 -8.71 -14.63
N VAL A 85 -17.50 -7.96 -15.39
CA VAL A 85 -17.58 -7.90 -16.85
C VAL A 85 -16.67 -8.96 -17.50
N ASP A 86 -15.42 -9.07 -17.05
CA ASP A 86 -14.41 -9.99 -17.64
C ASP A 86 -14.41 -11.41 -17.02
N VAL A 87 -14.73 -11.56 -15.74
CA VAL A 87 -14.81 -12.86 -15.05
C VAL A 87 -15.84 -13.77 -15.70
N ARG A 88 -16.92 -13.25 -16.28
CA ARG A 88 -17.89 -14.12 -16.96
C ARG A 88 -17.27 -14.89 -18.13
N VAL A 89 -16.22 -14.35 -18.74
CA VAL A 89 -15.49 -14.94 -19.87
C VAL A 89 -14.33 -15.82 -19.38
N GLU A 90 -13.55 -15.37 -18.38
CA GLU A 90 -12.39 -16.12 -17.87
C GLU A 90 -12.70 -17.19 -16.83
N TRP A 91 -13.81 -17.09 -16.10
CA TRP A 91 -14.24 -18.14 -15.15
C TRP A 91 -14.60 -19.46 -15.86
N GLN A 92 -14.96 -19.40 -17.15
CA GLN A 92 -15.13 -20.60 -17.98
C GLN A 92 -13.80 -21.29 -18.35
N ASN A 93 -12.66 -20.61 -18.22
CA ASN A 93 -11.34 -21.07 -18.67
C ASN A 93 -10.30 -21.24 -17.53
N GLY A 94 -10.72 -21.34 -16.27
CA GLY A 94 -9.81 -21.61 -15.15
C GLY A 94 -9.60 -20.42 -14.20
N GLY A 95 -10.67 -19.74 -13.81
CA GLY A 95 -10.67 -18.49 -13.03
C GLY A 95 -10.02 -18.48 -11.63
N GLN A 96 -9.28 -19.51 -11.21
CA GLN A 96 -8.45 -19.45 -10.00
C GLN A 96 -7.19 -18.60 -10.21
N GLU A 97 -6.51 -18.73 -11.34
CA GLU A 97 -5.25 -18.03 -11.63
C GLU A 97 -5.48 -16.51 -11.81
N PHE A 98 -6.56 -16.15 -12.50
CA PHE A 98 -7.00 -14.76 -12.65
C PHE A 98 -7.30 -14.07 -11.30
N MET A 99 -7.95 -14.77 -10.37
CA MET A 99 -8.27 -14.22 -9.05
C MET A 99 -7.03 -14.02 -8.17
N SER A 100 -6.00 -14.88 -8.30
CA SER A 100 -4.71 -14.66 -7.62
C SER A 100 -3.97 -13.45 -8.18
N GLU A 101 -3.90 -13.26 -9.50
CA GLU A 101 -3.25 -12.11 -10.11
C GLU A 101 -3.91 -10.78 -9.73
N LEU A 102 -5.25 -10.76 -9.69
CA LEU A 102 -6.03 -9.61 -9.21
C LEU A 102 -5.77 -9.28 -7.75
N SER A 103 -5.66 -10.30 -6.90
CA SER A 103 -5.31 -10.13 -5.49
C SER A 103 -3.91 -9.55 -5.33
N GLU A 104 -2.93 -10.08 -6.06
CA GLU A 104 -1.55 -9.61 -6.05
C GLU A 104 -1.42 -8.16 -6.55
N ALA A 105 -2.15 -7.79 -7.61
CA ALA A 105 -2.21 -6.43 -8.12
C ALA A 105 -2.80 -5.46 -7.08
N SER A 106 -3.84 -5.87 -6.35
CA SER A 106 -4.45 -5.10 -5.24
C SER A 106 -3.43 -4.86 -4.11
N ILE A 107 -2.75 -5.92 -3.67
CA ILE A 107 -1.74 -5.86 -2.61
C ILE A 107 -0.58 -4.95 -3.04
N GLY A 108 -0.01 -5.18 -4.23
CA GLY A 108 1.10 -4.41 -4.76
C GLY A 108 0.77 -2.93 -4.93
N GLY A 109 -0.41 -2.62 -5.48
CA GLY A 109 -0.90 -1.25 -5.61
C GLY A 109 -1.06 -0.54 -4.27
N SER A 110 -1.55 -1.25 -3.26
CA SER A 110 -1.75 -0.72 -1.90
C SER A 110 -0.44 -0.45 -1.18
N ILE A 111 0.54 -1.36 -1.28
CA ILE A 111 1.90 -1.14 -0.74
C ILE A 111 2.53 0.09 -1.38
N ARG A 112 2.43 0.21 -2.71
CA ARG A 112 3.00 1.33 -3.45
C ARG A 112 2.39 2.67 -3.05
N ASN A 113 1.06 2.74 -2.90
CA ASN A 113 0.39 3.97 -2.46
C ASN A 113 0.80 4.35 -1.04
N SER A 114 0.79 3.41 -0.09
CA SER A 114 1.22 3.65 1.29
C SER A 114 2.69 4.08 1.37
N PHE A 115 3.54 3.54 0.50
CA PHE A 115 4.93 3.98 0.40
C PHE A 115 5.01 5.44 -0.07
N PHE A 116 4.33 5.78 -1.16
CA PHE A 116 4.38 7.14 -1.73
C PHE A 116 3.78 8.20 -0.81
N SER A 117 2.71 7.91 -0.08
CA SER A 117 2.11 8.91 0.80
C SER A 117 3.00 9.22 2.00
N LEU A 118 3.65 8.20 2.57
CA LEU A 118 4.53 8.34 3.71
C LEU A 118 5.82 9.07 3.34
N TYR A 119 6.47 8.69 2.24
CA TYR A 119 7.64 9.41 1.72
C TYR A 119 7.30 10.79 1.17
N GLY A 120 6.13 10.95 0.55
CA GLY A 120 5.62 12.23 0.05
C GLY A 120 5.41 13.21 1.20
N GLY A 121 4.78 12.77 2.29
CA GLY A 121 4.61 13.57 3.50
C GLY A 121 5.94 14.00 4.11
N ILE A 122 6.91 13.07 4.20
CA ILE A 122 8.26 13.37 4.69
C ILE A 122 8.98 14.37 3.78
N LEU A 123 8.89 14.20 2.45
CA LEU A 123 9.51 15.10 1.48
C LEU A 123 8.92 16.51 1.56
N ILE A 124 7.60 16.63 1.62
CA ILE A 124 6.91 17.92 1.82
C ILE A 124 7.39 18.54 3.13
N SER A 125 7.44 17.74 4.20
CA SER A 125 7.93 18.21 5.48
C SER A 125 9.36 18.73 5.43
N TYR A 126 10.24 18.04 4.72
CA TYR A 126 11.63 18.45 4.56
C TYR A 126 11.75 19.75 3.75
N ILE A 127 10.98 19.89 2.67
CA ILE A 127 11.02 21.07 1.78
C ILE A 127 10.49 22.33 2.47
N PHE A 128 9.42 22.18 3.27
CA PHE A 128 8.72 23.30 3.89
C PHE A 128 9.09 23.53 5.37
N ASP A 129 10.10 22.81 5.88
CA ASP A 129 10.55 22.87 7.29
C ASP A 129 9.38 22.72 8.27
N LEU A 130 8.52 21.73 7.99
CA LEU A 130 7.31 21.47 8.74
C LEU A 130 7.63 20.91 10.13
N SER A 131 6.82 21.26 11.13
CA SER A 131 6.90 20.60 12.43
C SER A 131 6.36 19.16 12.35
N THR A 132 6.60 18.36 13.39
CA THR A 132 6.08 16.98 13.45
C THR A 132 4.56 16.94 13.37
N PHE A 133 3.85 17.94 13.92
CA PHE A 133 2.40 18.05 13.80
C PHE A 133 1.98 18.34 12.35
N ASP A 134 2.72 19.19 11.66
CA ASP A 134 2.46 19.54 10.27
C ASP A 134 2.74 18.37 9.32
N LEU A 135 3.72 17.51 9.63
CA LEU A 135 3.93 16.23 8.92
C LEU A 135 2.72 15.30 9.07
N ILE A 136 2.20 15.12 10.28
CA ILE A 136 1.02 14.27 10.50
C ILE A 136 -0.15 14.83 9.69
N TYR A 137 -0.35 16.15 9.72
CA TYR A 137 -1.39 16.81 8.94
C TYR A 137 -1.20 16.64 7.43
N SER A 138 0.02 16.81 6.91
CA SER A 138 0.32 16.67 5.48
C SER A 138 0.08 15.24 4.99
N ILE A 139 0.43 14.23 5.78
CA ILE A 139 0.13 12.83 5.49
C ILE A 139 -1.39 12.62 5.43
N ILE A 140 -2.14 13.09 6.43
CA ILE A 140 -3.61 12.95 6.45
C ILE A 140 -4.24 13.63 5.21
N VAL A 141 -3.77 14.82 4.83
CA VAL A 141 -4.26 15.53 3.65
C VAL A 141 -3.95 14.75 2.37
N LEU A 142 -2.73 14.24 2.20
CA LEU A 142 -2.36 13.40 1.06
C LEU A 142 -3.23 12.15 0.97
N GLU A 143 -3.58 11.53 2.11
CA GLU A 143 -4.47 10.37 2.15
C GLU A 143 -5.90 10.72 1.75
N ILE A 144 -6.45 11.83 2.24
CA ILE A 144 -7.78 12.29 1.82
C ILE A 144 -7.80 12.54 0.31
N PHE A 145 -6.75 13.18 -0.23
CA PHE A 145 -6.62 13.36 -1.68
C PHE A 145 -6.55 12.03 -2.43
N ALA A 146 -5.77 11.06 -1.94
CA ALA A 146 -5.66 9.74 -2.56
C ALA A 146 -7.01 9.00 -2.57
N ILE A 147 -7.77 9.04 -1.47
CA ILE A 147 -9.11 8.45 -1.37
C ILE A 147 -10.07 9.12 -2.34
N ILE A 148 -10.11 10.46 -2.37
CA ILE A 148 -10.98 11.22 -3.28
C ILE A 148 -10.63 10.90 -4.73
N PHE A 149 -9.35 10.93 -5.08
CA PHE A 149 -8.89 10.65 -6.44
C PHE A 149 -9.27 9.22 -6.87
N THR A 150 -9.09 8.25 -5.98
CA THR A 150 -9.48 6.86 -6.23
C THR A 150 -11.00 6.71 -6.39
N TYR A 151 -11.80 7.41 -5.57
CA TYR A 151 -13.26 7.44 -5.70
C TYR A 151 -13.72 8.06 -7.03
N ILE A 152 -13.04 9.12 -7.50
CA ILE A 152 -13.33 9.73 -8.80
C ILE A 152 -13.03 8.74 -9.94
N ILE A 153 -11.89 8.05 -9.88
CA ILE A 153 -11.57 6.99 -10.85
C ILE A 153 -12.64 5.91 -10.82
N GLU A 154 -13.02 5.41 -9.63
CA GLU A 154 -14.08 4.40 -9.46
C GLU A 154 -15.37 4.81 -10.16
N LYS A 155 -15.81 6.05 -9.92
CA LYS A 155 -17.06 6.56 -10.47
C LYS A 155 -17.00 6.68 -11.99
N ASN A 156 -15.89 7.15 -12.54
CA ASN A 156 -15.72 7.29 -13.98
C ASN A 156 -15.67 5.92 -14.67
N THR A 157 -14.88 4.98 -14.16
CA THR A 157 -14.82 3.62 -14.70
C THR A 157 -16.17 2.92 -14.66
N ALA A 158 -16.96 3.12 -13.59
CA ALA A 158 -18.30 2.54 -13.50
C ALA A 158 -19.26 3.10 -14.57
N ASN A 159 -19.20 4.40 -14.85
CA ASN A 159 -20.01 5.03 -15.89
C ASN A 159 -19.65 4.51 -17.29
N ASP A 160 -18.35 4.37 -17.57
CA ASP A 160 -17.86 3.88 -18.87
C ASP A 160 -18.35 2.44 -19.15
N LEU A 161 -18.38 1.59 -18.11
CA LEU A 161 -18.90 0.22 -18.20
C LEU A 161 -20.42 0.16 -18.42
N GLU A 162 -21.19 1.06 -17.81
CA GLU A 162 -22.63 1.14 -18.05
C GLU A 162 -22.95 1.58 -19.50
N GLU A 163 -22.16 2.50 -20.04
CA GLU A 163 -22.31 2.99 -21.42
C GLU A 163 -21.94 1.91 -22.45
N HIS A 164 -20.85 1.16 -22.22
CA HIS A 164 -20.46 0.03 -23.06
C HIS A 164 -21.53 -1.08 -23.11
N ASN A 165 -22.16 -1.39 -21.97
CA ASN A 165 -23.22 -2.40 -21.90
C ASN A 165 -24.54 -1.97 -22.58
N LYS A 166 -24.88 -0.67 -22.54
CA LYS A 166 -26.04 -0.14 -23.29
C LYS A 166 -25.85 -0.23 -24.81
N ASN A 167 -24.63 0.02 -25.29
CA ASN A 167 -24.32 -0.07 -26.73
C ASN A 167 -24.30 -1.52 -27.24
N ASN A 168 -23.91 -2.49 -26.41
CA ASN A 168 -23.91 -3.91 -26.79
C ASN A 168 -25.27 -4.60 -26.67
N SER A 169 -26.24 -4.03 -25.96
CA SER A 169 -27.61 -4.58 -25.80
C SER A 169 -28.62 -4.03 -26.83
N SER A 170 -28.19 -3.11 -27.69
CA SER A 170 -28.98 -2.50 -28.77
C SER A 170 -28.62 -3.05 -30.17
N VAL A 171 -27.78 -4.10 -30.21
CA VAL A 171 -27.45 -4.91 -31.41
C VAL A 171 -28.04 -6.31 -31.22
#